data_AF-A0A8S4ARR5-F1
#
_entry.id   AF-A0A8S4ARR5-F1
#
_cell.length_a   1.000
_cell.length_b   1.000
_cell.length_c   1.000
_cell.angle_alpha   90.00
_cell.angle_beta   90.00
_cell.angle_gamma   90.00
#
_symmetry.space_group_name_H-M   'P 1'
#
loop_
_entity.id
_entity.type
_entity.pdbx_description
1 polymer ?
#
loop_
_entity_poly.entity_id
_entity_poly.type
_entity_poly.pdbx_seq_one_letter_code
_entity_poly.pdbx_strand_id
1 'polypeptide(L)'
;MSRLFLSANLRRCIVSQIRMGSDQVGELGKGAGRGGGGGGSVREAGGALGKRAAAEEERYFRQREREQLEALRKHHQEEIDHHKKEIERLQKEIDRHKGKIRKLQHDD
;
A
#
# COMPACT_ATOMS: atom_id res chain seq x y z
N MET A 1 -25.09 -40.67 -35.16
CA MET A 1 -26.30 -40.26 -34.40
C MET A 1 -26.01 -40.68 -32.96
N SER A 2 -25.76 -39.84 -31.97
CA SER A 2 -26.49 -38.61 -31.63
C SER A 2 -25.60 -37.73 -30.74
N ARG A 3 -25.59 -36.43 -31.05
CA ARG A 3 -25.15 -35.36 -30.14
C ARG A 3 -26.27 -35.06 -29.14
N LEU A 4 -25.97 -34.21 -28.15
CA LEU A 4 -26.83 -33.74 -27.03
C LEU A 4 -26.70 -34.72 -25.86
N PHE A 5 -26.16 -34.36 -24.70
CA PHE A 5 -26.61 -33.30 -23.80
C PHE A 5 -25.46 -32.77 -22.91
N LEU A 6 -25.76 -31.67 -22.20
CA LEU A 6 -24.98 -30.96 -21.16
C LEU A 6 -24.13 -29.77 -21.62
N SER A 7 -24.79 -28.75 -22.16
CA SER A 7 -24.36 -27.37 -21.93
C SER A 7 -25.50 -26.62 -21.22
N ALA A 8 -25.60 -26.79 -19.91
CA ALA A 8 -26.53 -26.03 -19.09
C ALA A 8 -25.83 -25.53 -17.81
N ASN A 9 -25.69 -24.22 -17.73
CA ASN A 9 -25.72 -23.44 -16.47
C ASN A 9 -24.47 -23.33 -15.58
N LEU A 10 -23.25 -23.18 -16.12
CA LEU A 10 -22.14 -22.64 -15.31
C LEU A 10 -22.05 -21.09 -15.26
N ARG A 11 -22.83 -20.36 -16.07
CA ARG A 11 -22.76 -18.88 -16.12
C ARG A 11 -23.67 -18.15 -15.14
N ARG A 12 -24.52 -18.84 -14.36
CA ARG A 12 -25.48 -18.18 -13.45
C ARG A 12 -24.97 -18.05 -12.00
N CYS A 13 -23.91 -18.76 -11.62
CA CYS A 13 -23.37 -18.70 -10.25
C CYS A 13 -22.40 -17.53 -10.00
N ILE A 14 -21.84 -16.89 -11.03
CA ILE A 14 -20.80 -15.87 -10.83
C ILE A 14 -21.40 -14.46 -10.61
N VAL A 15 -22.64 -14.20 -11.02
CA VAL A 15 -23.23 -12.84 -10.97
C VAL A 15 -23.99 -12.54 -9.66
N SER A 16 -24.31 -13.53 -8.81
CA SER A 16 -25.00 -13.25 -7.54
C SER A 16 -24.06 -12.80 -6.41
N GLN A 17 -22.74 -13.04 -6.52
CA GLN A 17 -21.78 -12.74 -5.45
C GLN A 17 -21.31 -11.27 -5.40
N ILE A 18 -21.56 -10.47 -6.43
CA ILE A 18 -21.16 -9.05 -6.44
C ILE A 18 -22.15 -8.17 -5.65
N ARG A 19 -23.37 -8.65 -5.36
CA ARG A 19 -24.42 -7.84 -4.70
C ARG A 19 -24.37 -7.86 -3.17
N MET A 20 -23.44 -8.58 -2.54
CA MET A 20 -23.38 -8.74 -1.07
C MET A 20 -22.29 -7.90 -0.38
N GLY A 21 -21.78 -6.85 -1.05
CA GLY A 21 -20.69 -6.02 -0.53
C GLY A 21 -21.07 -4.59 -0.09
N SER A 22 -22.29 -4.10 -0.38
CA SER A 22 -22.63 -2.69 -0.11
C SER A 22 -23.22 -2.41 1.27
N ASP A 23 -23.70 -3.43 1.97
CA ASP A 23 -24.54 -3.21 3.17
C ASP A 23 -23.74 -3.19 4.48
N GLN A 24 -22.41 -3.28 4.40
CA GLN A 24 -21.51 -3.31 5.56
C GLN A 24 -20.64 -2.04 5.67
N VAL A 25 -21.03 -0.96 5.00
CA VAL A 25 -20.52 0.38 5.27
C VAL A 25 -21.49 1.02 6.24
N GLY A 26 -21.28 0.81 7.53
CA GLY A 26 -22.03 1.49 8.58
C GLY A 26 -22.01 3.00 8.35
N GLU A 27 -23.15 3.64 8.57
CA GLU A 27 -23.33 5.08 8.37
C GLU A 27 -22.29 5.85 9.20
N LEU A 28 -21.55 6.76 8.55
CA LEU A 28 -20.53 7.58 9.23
C LEU A 28 -21.16 8.28 10.44
N GLY A 29 -20.62 7.99 11.62
CA GLY A 29 -21.09 8.50 12.91
C GLY A 29 -22.20 7.71 13.60
N LYS A 30 -22.52 6.48 13.19
CA LYS A 30 -23.20 5.54 14.10
C LYS A 30 -22.21 5.07 15.16
N GLY A 31 -22.52 5.38 16.43
CA GLY A 31 -21.84 4.84 17.59
C GLY A 31 -21.65 3.34 17.49
N ALA A 32 -20.44 2.88 17.82
CA ALA A 32 -20.01 1.49 17.83
C ALA A 32 -20.04 0.77 16.45
N GLY A 33 -19.05 1.06 15.61
CA GLY A 33 -18.78 0.20 14.45
C GLY A 33 -17.68 0.69 13.50
N ARG A 34 -16.70 -0.20 13.26
CA ARG A 34 -15.68 -0.20 12.18
C ARG A 34 -14.37 0.60 12.34
N GLY A 35 -14.03 1.10 13.53
CA GLY A 35 -12.69 1.71 13.71
C GLY A 35 -12.25 2.23 15.07
N GLY A 36 -13.08 2.17 16.11
CA GLY A 36 -12.65 2.61 17.44
C GLY A 36 -13.78 2.43 18.44
N GLY A 37 -13.44 1.93 19.64
CA GLY A 37 -14.38 1.76 20.74
C GLY A 37 -15.18 3.05 21.00
N GLY A 38 -16.40 2.91 21.53
CA GLY A 38 -17.37 3.99 21.71
C GLY A 38 -16.73 5.30 22.16
N GLY A 39 -16.50 6.21 21.20
CA GLY A 39 -15.66 7.40 21.36
C GLY A 39 -16.35 8.52 22.16
N GLY A 40 -16.83 8.18 23.35
CA GLY A 40 -17.63 9.03 24.22
C GLY A 40 -19.08 9.20 23.78
N SER A 41 -19.91 9.71 24.69
CA SER A 41 -21.36 9.89 24.51
C SER A 41 -21.75 10.71 23.28
N VAL A 42 -20.87 11.61 22.80
CA VAL A 42 -21.11 12.46 21.63
C VAL A 42 -21.01 11.69 20.31
N ARG A 43 -20.06 10.75 20.19
CA ARG A 43 -19.94 9.88 19.01
C ARG A 43 -20.95 8.75 19.05
N GLU A 44 -21.25 8.26 20.25
CA GLU A 44 -22.21 7.20 20.45
C GLU A 44 -23.65 7.64 20.15
N ALA A 45 -24.00 8.88 20.51
CA ALA A 45 -25.31 9.48 20.22
C ALA A 45 -25.60 9.66 18.71
N GLY A 46 -24.56 9.63 17.85
CA GLY A 46 -24.69 9.63 16.40
C GLY A 46 -25.40 10.84 15.76
N GLY A 47 -25.43 11.98 16.46
CA GLY A 47 -25.96 13.24 15.96
C GLY A 47 -25.02 13.96 14.97
N ALA A 48 -25.47 15.10 14.42
CA ALA A 48 -24.71 15.88 13.43
C ALA A 48 -23.29 16.27 13.90
N LEU A 49 -23.11 16.57 15.20
CA LEU A 49 -21.81 16.86 15.80
C LEU A 49 -20.89 15.63 15.85
N GLY A 50 -21.43 14.45 16.18
CA GLY A 50 -20.69 13.19 16.17
C GLY A 50 -20.24 12.79 14.76
N LYS A 51 -21.10 12.98 13.76
CA LYS A 51 -20.78 12.74 12.34
C LYS A 51 -19.67 13.67 11.83
N ARG A 52 -19.72 14.96 12.19
CA ARG A 52 -18.68 15.94 11.83
C ARG A 52 -17.33 15.60 12.48
N ALA A 53 -17.32 15.30 13.78
CA ALA A 53 -16.10 14.93 14.50
C ALA A 53 -15.46 13.65 13.92
N ALA A 54 -16.27 12.64 13.60
CA ALA A 54 -15.78 11.40 12.97
C ALA A 54 -15.12 11.67 11.62
N ALA A 55 -15.73 12.52 10.78
CA ALA A 55 -15.16 12.88 9.48
C ALA A 55 -13.87 13.71 9.58
N GLU A 56 -13.77 14.61 10.56
CA GLU A 56 -12.55 15.40 10.78
C GLU A 56 -11.39 14.53 11.28
N GLU A 57 -11.65 13.61 12.22
CA GLU A 57 -10.64 12.65 12.67
C GLU A 57 -10.20 11.70 11.56
N GLU A 58 -11.13 11.15 10.77
CA GLU A 58 -10.78 10.27 9.65
C GLU A 58 -9.89 10.99 8.62
N ARG A 59 -10.16 12.27 8.33
CA ARG A 59 -9.30 13.09 7.45
C ARG A 59 -7.92 13.27 8.06
N TYR A 60 -7.83 13.58 9.35
CA TYR A 60 -6.56 13.77 10.04
C TYR A 60 -5.71 12.49 10.03
N PHE A 61 -6.28 11.34 10.40
CA PHE A 61 -5.56 10.07 10.40
C PHE A 61 -5.12 9.67 9.00
N ARG A 62 -5.99 9.81 7.99
CA ARG A 62 -5.63 9.53 6.61
C ARG A 62 -4.49 10.42 6.12
N GLN A 63 -4.45 11.69 6.52
CA GLN A 63 -3.34 12.58 6.19
C GLN A 63 -2.05 12.13 6.90
N ARG A 64 -2.10 11.79 8.19
CA ARG A 64 -0.94 11.30 8.95
C ARG A 64 -0.38 10.00 8.40
N GLU A 65 -1.23 9.06 8.02
CA GLU A 65 -0.83 7.81 7.38
C GLU A 65 -0.10 8.07 6.05
N ARG A 66 -0.61 9.00 5.24
CA ARG A 66 0.05 9.41 3.98
C ARG A 66 1.42 10.01 4.25
N GLU A 67 1.52 10.95 5.19
CA GLU A 67 2.79 11.59 5.57
C GLU A 67 3.83 10.56 6.03
N GLN A 68 3.43 9.58 6.84
CA GLN A 68 4.32 8.51 7.29
C GLN A 68 4.80 7.62 6.15
N LEU A 69 3.88 7.22 5.25
CA LEU A 69 4.22 6.41 4.08
C LEU A 69 5.14 7.15 3.12
N GLU A 70 4.93 8.46 2.92
CA GLU A 70 5.80 9.30 2.11
C GLU A 70 7.19 9.44 2.72
N ALA A 71 7.27 9.65 4.04
CA ALA A 71 8.55 9.69 4.75
C ALA A 71 9.32 8.37 4.61
N LEU A 72 8.65 7.23 4.75
CA LEU A 72 9.25 5.91 4.60
C LEU A 72 9.75 5.67 3.17
N ARG A 73 8.95 6.04 2.16
CA ARG A 73 9.36 5.96 0.75
C ARG A 73 10.57 6.83 0.47
N LYS A 74 10.58 8.06 0.99
CA LYS A 74 11.70 8.99 0.82
C LYS A 74 12.98 8.43 1.45
N HIS A 75 12.90 7.93 2.67
CA HIS A 75 14.04 7.30 3.35
C HIS A 75 14.61 6.14 2.52
N HIS A 76 13.76 5.24 2.02
CA HIS A 76 14.23 4.15 1.16
C HIS A 76 14.85 4.63 -0.15
N GLN A 77 14.33 5.72 -0.73
CA GLN A 77 14.93 6.32 -1.93
C GLN A 77 16.33 6.90 -1.64
N GLU A 78 16.50 7.57 -0.50
CA GLU A 78 17.79 8.10 -0.05
C GLU A 78 18.83 6.99 0.16
N GLU A 79 18.44 5.88 0.80
CA GLU A 79 19.31 4.71 1.00
C GLU A 79 19.72 4.06 -0.34
N ILE A 80 18.78 3.93 -1.27
CA ILE A 80 19.08 3.43 -2.62
C ILE A 80 20.12 4.32 -3.29
N ASP A 81 19.96 5.65 -3.22
CA ASP A 81 20.87 6.58 -3.87
C ASP A 81 22.23 6.67 -3.16
N HIS A 82 22.27 6.44 -1.85
CA HIS A 82 23.51 6.26 -1.10
C HIS A 82 24.28 5.05 -1.61
N HIS A 83 23.64 3.87 -1.66
CA HIS A 83 24.29 2.64 -2.10
C HIS A 83 24.72 2.68 -3.58
N LYS A 84 23.96 3.36 -4.45
CA LYS A 84 24.41 3.59 -5.83
C LYS A 84 25.75 4.34 -5.90
N LYS A 85 25.92 5.38 -5.07
CA LYS A 85 27.17 6.15 -5.01
C LYS A 85 28.33 5.31 -4.47
N GLU A 86 28.07 4.47 -3.47
CA GLU A 86 29.08 3.53 -2.95
C GLU A 86 29.52 2.52 -4.02
N ILE A 87 28.57 1.93 -4.75
CA ILE A 87 28.84 1.02 -5.85
C ILE A 87 29.70 1.71 -6.92
N GLU A 88 29.37 2.95 -7.30
CA GLU A 88 30.15 3.71 -8.27
C GLU A 88 31.59 3.95 -7.79
N ARG A 89 31.77 4.29 -6.52
CA ARG A 89 33.09 4.47 -5.91
C ARG A 89 33.89 3.17 -5.96
N LEU A 90 33.29 2.06 -5.54
CA LEU A 90 33.95 0.75 -5.54
C LEU A 90 34.31 0.30 -6.96
N GLN A 91 33.44 0.58 -7.95
CA GLN A 91 33.71 0.28 -9.35
C GLN A 91 34.95 1.03 -9.85
N LYS A 92 35.09 2.32 -9.52
CA LYS A 92 36.29 3.11 -9.86
C LYS A 92 37.55 2.54 -9.22
N GLU A 93 37.48 2.07 -7.97
CA GLU A 93 38.60 1.44 -7.30
C GLU A 93 38.99 0.12 -7.99
N ILE A 94 38.02 -0.72 -8.33
CA ILE A 94 38.22 -1.95 -9.11
C ILE A 94 38.93 -1.63 -10.44
N ASP A 95 38.46 -0.63 -11.17
CA ASP A 95 39.04 -0.26 -12.47
C ASP A 95 40.47 0.28 -12.34
N ARG A 96 40.76 1.03 -11.26
CA ARG A 96 42.13 1.43 -10.90
C ARG A 96 43.02 0.22 -10.67
N HIS A 97 42.55 -0.78 -9.93
CA HIS A 97 43.31 -2.00 -9.65
C HIS A 97 43.51 -2.86 -10.91
N LYS A 98 42.48 -3.00 -11.76
CA LYS A 98 42.62 -3.62 -13.08
C LYS A 98 43.68 -2.93 -13.93
N GLY A 99 43.74 -1.60 -13.90
CA GLY A 99 44.77 -0.82 -14.59
C GLY A 99 46.19 -1.10 -14.09
N LYS A 100 46.39 -1.24 -12.77
CA LYS A 100 47.68 -1.63 -12.19
C LYS A 100 48.10 -3.03 -12.63
N ILE A 101 47.18 -3.99 -12.62
CA ILE A 101 47.45 -5.37 -13.08
C ILE A 101 47.89 -5.37 -14.55
N ARG A 102 47.19 -4.64 -15.43
CA ARG A 102 47.57 -4.54 -16.85
C ARG A 102 48.97 -3.98 -17.08
N LYS A 103 49.39 -2.99 -16.27
CA LYS A 103 50.75 -2.43 -16.35
C LYS A 103 51.78 -3.49 -15.96
N LEU A 104 51.58 -4.15 -14.82
CA LEU A 104 52.46 -5.22 -14.36
C LEU A 104 52.55 -6.40 -15.34
N GLN A 105 51.48 -6.68 -16.11
CA GLN A 105 51.47 -7.75 -17.12
C GLN A 105 52.17 -7.40 -18.44
N HIS A 106 52.42 -6.12 -18.73
CA HIS A 106 53.06 -5.68 -19.97
C HIS A 106 54.57 -5.38 -19.76
N ASP A 107 55.01 -5.29 -18.51
CA ASP A 107 56.43 -5.07 -18.17
C ASP A 107 57.25 -6.39 -18.11
N ASP A 108 56.66 -7.52 -18.57
CA ASP A 108 57.29 -8.83 -18.84
C ASP A 108 57.35 -9.10 -20.36
#